data_AF-A0A7R9MPM2-F1
#
_entry.id   AF-A0A7R9MPM2-F1
#
_cell.length_a   1.000
_cell.length_b   1.000
_cell.length_c   1.000
_cell.angle_alpha   90.00
_cell.angle_beta   90.00
_cell.angle_gamma   90.00
#
_symmetry.space_group_name_H-M   'P 1'
#
loop_
_entity.id
_entity.type
_entity.pdbx_description
1 polymer ?
#
loop_
_entity_poly.entity_id
_entity_poly.type
_entity_poly.pdbx_seq_one_letter_code
_entity_poly.pdbx_strand_id
1 'polypeptide(L)'
;LQGQGVQVLVGATLVAKNSLNIDISAKRVYWVDRETVNQLVSIGYDGSGRTLHLSSLSLFTDSPLSATHIFGDYIYWTDNRNDSILRVNMRDTSEAPAVEVVVQSGVDINAMNIYHKSVQPMATNKCVHHLCPQLRGNTRAVVYRSTHGMGITVCLRVSRRRSIDVQCFGKI
;
A
#
# COMPACT_ATOMS: atom_id res chain seq x y z
N LEU A 1 1.02 5.07 14.46
CA LEU A 1 1.28 6.32 13.73
C LEU A 1 0.37 7.38 14.33
N GLN A 2 0.90 8.50 14.84
CA GLN A 2 0.11 9.56 15.49
C GLN A 2 -0.20 10.74 14.55
N GLY A 3 0.21 10.68 13.28
CA GLY A 3 -0.01 11.75 12.30
C GLY A 3 0.84 13.02 12.52
N GLN A 4 1.79 13.00 13.46
CA GLN A 4 2.76 14.07 13.67
C GLN A 4 4.02 13.86 12.81
N GLY A 5 4.68 14.95 12.38
CA GLY A 5 5.92 14.88 11.60
C GLY A 5 5.71 14.52 10.13
N VAL A 6 4.62 15.00 9.51
CA VAL A 6 4.35 14.79 8.09
C VAL A 6 5.42 15.48 7.24
N GLN A 7 6.01 14.72 6.32
CA GLN A 7 7.07 15.15 5.42
C GLN A 7 6.64 14.87 3.97
N VAL A 8 6.97 15.81 3.07
CA VAL A 8 6.84 15.58 1.62
C VAL A 8 8.04 14.78 1.16
N LEU A 9 7.81 13.57 0.64
CA LEU A 9 8.85 12.72 0.05
C LEU A 9 9.09 13.00 -1.43
N VAL A 10 8.04 13.41 -2.14
CA VAL A 10 8.09 13.76 -3.57
C VAL A 10 7.23 15.00 -3.79
N GLY A 11 7.83 16.09 -4.23
CA GLY A 11 7.17 17.39 -4.44
C GLY A 11 6.59 17.60 -5.85
N ALA A 12 6.56 16.55 -6.68
CA ALA A 12 6.03 16.60 -8.05
C ALA A 12 4.54 16.18 -8.09
N THR A 13 3.86 16.52 -9.19
CA THR A 13 2.46 16.14 -9.43
C THR A 13 2.36 14.63 -9.68
N LEU A 14 2.22 13.85 -8.62
CA LEU A 14 2.05 12.40 -8.75
C LEU A 14 0.62 12.08 -9.22
N VAL A 15 0.49 11.60 -10.45
CA VAL A 15 -0.74 10.93 -10.94
C VAL A 15 -0.75 9.47 -10.45
N ALA A 16 -0.59 9.27 -9.13
CA ALA A 16 -0.38 7.97 -8.49
C ALA A 16 -1.62 7.45 -7.74
N LYS A 17 -2.83 7.89 -8.11
CA LYS A 17 -4.05 7.36 -7.50
C LYS A 17 -4.09 5.85 -7.80
N ASN A 18 -3.98 5.03 -6.77
CA ASN A 18 -4.00 3.55 -6.78
C ASN A 18 -2.68 2.82 -7.08
N SER A 19 -1.53 3.51 -7.16
CA SER A 19 -0.23 2.87 -7.47
C SER A 19 0.80 2.82 -6.34
N LEU A 20 0.46 3.25 -5.11
CA LEU A 20 1.42 3.35 -4.00
C LEU A 20 1.65 2.02 -3.29
N ASN A 21 2.91 1.61 -3.20
CA ASN A 21 3.35 0.36 -2.58
C ASN A 21 4.48 0.59 -1.57
N ILE A 22 4.51 -0.22 -0.52
CA ILE A 22 5.48 -0.10 0.57
C ILE A 22 6.19 -1.43 0.76
N ASP A 23 7.51 -1.42 0.63
CA ASP A 23 8.37 -2.51 1.06
C ASP A 23 8.98 -2.19 2.43
N ILE A 24 8.54 -2.93 3.44
CA ILE A 24 8.99 -2.76 4.83
C ILE A 24 10.44 -3.25 4.99
N SER A 25 10.82 -4.30 4.27
CA SER A 25 12.14 -4.91 4.37
C SER A 25 13.23 -4.04 3.72
N ALA A 26 12.95 -3.53 2.52
CA ALA A 26 13.85 -2.62 1.82
C ALA A 26 13.76 -1.17 2.33
N LYS A 27 12.74 -0.83 3.13
CA LYS A 27 12.41 0.54 3.56
C LYS A 27 12.22 1.50 2.38
N ARG A 28 11.45 1.05 1.39
CA ARG A 28 11.21 1.79 0.16
C ARG A 28 9.73 1.94 -0.15
N VAL A 29 9.38 3.07 -0.74
CA VAL A 29 8.07 3.35 -1.30
C VAL A 29 8.20 3.26 -2.82
N TYR A 30 7.27 2.55 -3.44
CA TYR A 30 7.20 2.34 -4.88
C TYR A 30 5.91 2.92 -5.43
N TRP A 31 5.95 3.45 -6.64
CA TRP A 31 4.76 3.89 -7.36
C TRP A 31 4.97 3.83 -8.86
N VAL A 32 3.85 3.81 -9.58
CA VAL A 32 3.85 4.01 -11.02
C VAL A 32 3.67 5.50 -11.30
N ASP A 33 4.67 6.11 -11.93
CA ASP A 33 4.69 7.50 -12.36
C ASP A 33 4.05 7.62 -13.76
N ARG A 34 2.80 8.08 -13.78
CA ARG A 34 1.95 8.15 -15.00
C ARG A 34 2.02 9.51 -15.70
N GLU A 35 2.75 10.50 -15.18
CA GLU A 35 2.80 11.84 -15.79
C GLU A 35 3.62 11.87 -17.09
N THR A 36 4.61 10.97 -17.23
CA THR A 36 5.58 11.02 -18.33
C THR A 36 5.55 9.79 -19.24
N VAL A 37 5.91 8.59 -18.73
CA VAL A 37 6.11 7.38 -19.57
C VAL A 37 5.68 6.08 -18.88
N ASN A 38 4.70 6.14 -17.96
CA ASN A 38 4.30 5.02 -17.09
C ASN A 38 5.53 4.28 -16.54
N GLN A 39 6.22 4.86 -15.56
CA GLN A 39 7.46 4.31 -15.03
C GLN A 39 7.26 3.71 -13.65
N LEU A 40 7.80 2.51 -13.40
CA LEU A 40 7.87 1.99 -12.04
C LEU A 40 9.09 2.57 -11.35
N VAL A 41 8.86 3.38 -10.33
CA VAL A 41 9.91 4.07 -9.58
C VAL A 41 9.79 3.79 -8.10
N SER A 42 10.88 4.01 -7.37
CA SER A 42 10.91 3.88 -5.93
C SER A 42 11.80 4.90 -5.26
N ILE A 43 11.61 5.11 -3.97
CA ILE A 43 12.42 6.00 -3.13
C ILE A 43 12.54 5.43 -1.72
N GLY A 44 13.58 5.81 -0.98
CA GLY A 44 13.72 5.49 0.43
C GLY A 44 12.67 6.21 1.29
N TYR A 45 12.41 5.71 2.50
CA TYR A 45 11.48 6.36 3.44
C TYR A 45 11.89 7.77 3.87
N ASP A 46 13.17 8.09 3.72
CA ASP A 46 13.76 9.42 3.94
C ASP A 46 13.61 10.35 2.72
N GLY A 47 13.12 9.83 1.59
CA GLY A 47 13.03 10.56 0.32
C GLY A 47 14.32 10.49 -0.51
N SER A 48 15.31 9.69 -0.12
CA SER A 48 16.57 9.55 -0.87
C SER A 48 16.55 8.37 -1.85
N GLY A 49 17.56 8.32 -2.73
CA GLY A 49 17.83 7.16 -3.57
C GLY A 49 16.69 6.81 -4.52
N ARG A 50 16.15 7.78 -5.27
CA ARG A 50 15.15 7.50 -6.30
C ARG A 50 15.71 6.52 -7.34
N THR A 51 14.99 5.44 -7.61
CA THR A 51 15.42 4.38 -8.55
C THR A 51 14.31 4.06 -9.53
N LEU A 52 14.66 4.02 -10.81
CA LEU A 52 13.82 3.52 -11.89
C LEU A 52 14.01 2.00 -12.00
N HIS A 53 12.91 1.25 -11.95
CA HIS A 53 12.93 -0.22 -12.08
C HIS A 53 12.50 -0.67 -13.47
N LEU A 54 11.43 -0.08 -14.00
CA LEU A 54 10.90 -0.40 -15.32
C LEU A 54 10.52 0.88 -16.06
N SER A 55 10.88 0.94 -17.33
CA SER A 55 10.57 2.02 -18.26
C SER A 55 9.66 1.55 -19.39
N SER A 56 8.88 2.46 -19.97
CA SER A 56 8.04 2.17 -21.13
C SER A 56 7.01 1.07 -20.88
N LEU A 57 6.25 1.21 -19.80
CA LEU A 57 5.21 0.26 -19.43
C LEU A 57 3.91 0.57 -20.18
N SER A 58 3.91 0.39 -21.50
CA SER A 58 2.67 0.12 -22.25
C SER A 58 1.86 -1.04 -21.63
N LEU A 59 2.51 -1.82 -20.76
CA LEU A 59 2.01 -2.87 -19.88
C LEU A 59 1.00 -2.39 -18.81
N PHE A 60 1.16 -1.17 -18.28
CA PHE A 60 0.17 -0.61 -17.37
C PHE A 60 -0.94 0.00 -18.21
N THR A 61 -2.08 -0.70 -18.28
CA THR A 61 -3.23 -0.19 -19.02
C THR A 61 -3.68 1.13 -18.39
N ASP A 62 -4.09 2.09 -19.23
CA ASP A 62 -4.50 3.45 -18.83
C ASP A 62 -5.74 3.48 -17.91
N SER A 63 -6.16 2.34 -17.35
CA SER A 63 -7.25 2.32 -16.39
C SER A 63 -6.84 3.08 -15.13
N PRO A 64 -7.59 4.14 -14.76
CA PRO A 64 -7.36 4.86 -13.51
C PRO A 64 -7.64 4.00 -12.27
N LEU A 65 -8.23 2.80 -12.46
CA LEU A 65 -8.62 1.87 -11.41
C LEU A 65 -7.66 0.70 -11.22
N SER A 66 -6.58 0.59 -12.02
CA SER A 66 -5.65 -0.53 -11.87
C SER A 66 -4.94 -0.49 -10.52
N ALA A 67 -5.26 -1.45 -9.65
CA ALA A 67 -4.56 -1.64 -8.39
C ALA A 67 -3.20 -2.28 -8.67
N THR A 68 -2.15 -1.81 -7.99
CA THR A 68 -0.79 -2.37 -8.15
C THR A 68 -0.27 -2.86 -6.81
N HIS A 69 0.44 -3.98 -6.81
CA HIS A 69 1.15 -4.50 -5.64
C HIS A 69 2.54 -4.99 -5.96
N ILE A 70 3.47 -4.83 -5.01
CA ILE A 70 4.83 -5.37 -5.13
C ILE A 70 5.03 -6.49 -4.12
N PHE A 71 5.61 -7.59 -4.58
CA PHE A 71 6.03 -8.69 -3.72
C PHE A 71 7.18 -9.47 -4.34
N GLY A 72 8.25 -9.61 -3.55
CA GLY A 72 9.52 -10.16 -4.05
C GLY A 72 10.03 -9.30 -5.21
N ASP A 73 10.37 -9.96 -6.30
CA ASP A 73 10.94 -9.31 -7.49
C ASP A 73 9.89 -8.90 -8.53
N TYR A 74 8.61 -9.01 -8.19
CA TYR A 74 7.52 -8.78 -9.13
C TYR A 74 6.66 -7.60 -8.71
N ILE A 75 6.20 -6.86 -9.72
CA ILE A 75 5.03 -6.00 -9.60
C ILE A 75 3.83 -6.73 -10.23
N TYR A 76 2.70 -6.64 -9.55
CA TYR A 76 1.41 -7.17 -9.92
C TYR A 76 0.47 -6.01 -10.18
N TRP A 77 -0.39 -6.11 -11.19
CA TRP A 77 -1.43 -5.12 -11.41
C TRP A 77 -2.71 -5.74 -11.97
N THR A 78 -3.83 -5.06 -11.75
CA THR A 78 -5.09 -5.42 -12.37
C THR A 78 -5.18 -4.81 -13.76
N ASP A 79 -5.51 -5.64 -14.74
CA ASP A 79 -5.85 -5.23 -16.10
C ASP A 79 -7.34 -5.39 -16.32
N ASN A 80 -8.07 -4.31 -16.09
CA ASN A 80 -9.53 -4.27 -16.24
C ASN A 80 -9.97 -4.31 -17.71
N ARG A 81 -9.07 -4.15 -18.68
CA ARG A 81 -9.44 -4.34 -20.09
C ARG A 81 -9.67 -5.82 -20.41
N ASN A 82 -8.93 -6.68 -19.74
CA ASN A 82 -8.94 -8.12 -19.96
C ASN A 82 -9.38 -8.89 -18.71
N ASP A 83 -9.95 -8.24 -17.70
CA ASP A 83 -10.36 -8.85 -16.43
C ASP A 83 -9.32 -9.80 -15.83
N SER A 84 -8.06 -9.35 -15.78
CA SER A 84 -6.93 -10.19 -15.39
C SER A 84 -6.02 -9.55 -14.36
N ILE A 85 -5.24 -10.38 -13.67
CA ILE A 85 -4.12 -9.94 -12.86
C ILE A 85 -2.86 -10.30 -13.62
N LEU A 86 -2.04 -9.30 -13.90
CA LEU A 86 -0.78 -9.43 -14.60
C LEU A 86 0.38 -9.26 -13.63
N ARG A 87 1.54 -9.82 -13.96
CA ARG A 87 2.80 -9.54 -13.27
C ARG A 87 3.97 -9.43 -14.22
N VAL A 88 5.02 -8.74 -13.77
CA VAL A 88 6.31 -8.66 -14.46
C VAL A 88 7.45 -8.63 -13.45
N ASN A 89 8.58 -9.24 -13.82
CA ASN A 89 9.78 -9.20 -13.01
C ASN A 89 10.43 -7.80 -13.12
N MET A 90 10.55 -7.10 -12.00
CA MET A 90 11.12 -5.75 -11.92
C MET A 90 12.64 -5.71 -12.15
N ARG A 91 13.30 -6.88 -12.14
CA ARG A 91 14.74 -7.02 -12.42
C ARG A 91 15.02 -7.37 -13.88
N ASP A 92 13.98 -7.59 -14.68
CA ASP A 92 14.14 -7.84 -16.10
C ASP A 92 14.55 -6.54 -16.80
N THR A 93 15.78 -6.52 -17.31
CA THR A 93 16.37 -5.37 -18.00
C THR A 93 16.20 -5.44 -19.52
N SER A 94 15.43 -6.39 -20.03
CA SER A 94 15.14 -6.47 -21.46
C SER A 94 14.34 -5.24 -21.91
N GLU A 95 14.44 -4.90 -23.20
CA GLU A 95 13.67 -3.80 -23.78
C GLU A 95 12.15 -4.05 -23.71
N ALA A 96 11.74 -5.33 -23.64
CA ALA A 96 10.36 -5.76 -23.52
C ALA A 96 10.23 -6.88 -22.47
N PRO A 97 10.14 -6.53 -21.18
CA PRO A 97 9.98 -7.51 -20.10
C PRO A 97 8.75 -8.38 -20.28
N ALA A 98 8.89 -9.68 -20.01
CA ALA A 98 7.82 -10.64 -20.20
C ALA A 98 6.70 -10.42 -19.17
N VAL A 99 5.49 -10.10 -19.65
CA VAL A 99 4.30 -10.00 -18.80
C VAL A 99 3.56 -11.32 -18.75
N GLU A 100 3.26 -11.76 -17.53
CA GLU A 100 2.57 -13.01 -17.27
C GLU A 100 1.16 -12.73 -16.76
N VAL A 101 0.18 -13.48 -17.27
CA VAL A 101 -1.18 -13.53 -16.72
C VAL A 101 -1.18 -14.49 -15.52
N VAL A 102 -1.41 -13.94 -14.33
CA VAL A 102 -1.49 -14.72 -13.08
C VAL A 102 -2.89 -15.27 -12.87
N VAL A 103 -3.91 -14.44 -13.15
CA VAL A 103 -5.31 -14.77 -12.96
C VAL A 103 -6.12 -14.21 -14.11
N GLN A 104 -7.00 -15.03 -14.67
CA GLN A 104 -8.06 -14.60 -15.57
C GLN A 104 -9.37 -14.65 -14.79
N SER A 105 -9.91 -13.49 -14.41
CA SER A 105 -11.08 -13.38 -13.53
C SER A 105 -12.39 -13.40 -14.33
N GLY A 106 -12.40 -12.78 -15.52
CA GLY A 106 -13.61 -12.60 -16.33
C GLY A 106 -14.64 -11.64 -15.70
N VAL A 107 -14.23 -10.90 -14.67
CA VAL A 107 -14.98 -9.82 -14.03
C VAL A 107 -14.01 -8.71 -13.62
N ASP A 108 -14.53 -7.48 -13.53
CA ASP A 108 -13.79 -6.31 -13.09
C ASP A 108 -13.14 -6.50 -11.72
N ILE A 109 -11.84 -6.18 -11.63
CA ILE A 109 -11.07 -6.28 -10.40
C ILE A 109 -10.81 -4.87 -9.85
N ASN A 110 -11.59 -4.50 -8.82
CA ASN A 110 -11.53 -3.16 -8.22
C ASN A 110 -10.44 -3.02 -7.15
N ALA A 111 -9.99 -4.12 -6.56
CA ALA A 111 -8.97 -4.14 -5.53
C ALA A 111 -8.22 -5.46 -5.54
N MET A 112 -6.93 -5.37 -5.24
CA MET A 112 -6.03 -6.51 -5.03
C MET A 112 -5.34 -6.32 -3.68
N ASN A 113 -4.87 -7.39 -3.05
CA ASN A 113 -4.01 -7.34 -1.86
C ASN A 113 -3.10 -8.56 -1.84
N ILE A 114 -1.89 -8.42 -1.30
CA ILE A 114 -0.95 -9.52 -1.12
C ILE A 114 -0.99 -10.01 0.32
N TYR A 115 -1.29 -11.29 0.51
CA TYR A 115 -1.33 -11.95 1.81
C TYR A 115 -0.10 -12.83 2.00
N HIS A 116 0.90 -12.32 2.72
CA HIS A 116 2.09 -13.08 3.09
C HIS A 116 2.64 -12.62 4.44
N LYS A 117 3.26 -13.52 5.21
CA LYS A 117 3.83 -13.18 6.52
C LYS A 117 4.93 -12.11 6.42
N SER A 118 5.72 -12.11 5.34
CA SER A 118 6.82 -11.14 5.18
C SER A 118 6.35 -9.71 4.92
N VAL A 119 5.18 -9.51 4.29
CA VAL A 119 4.57 -8.18 4.11
C VAL A 119 3.80 -7.73 5.36
N GLN A 120 3.74 -8.60 6.37
CA GLN A 120 3.06 -8.40 7.64
C GLN A 120 3.97 -8.78 8.82
N PRO A 121 5.17 -8.18 8.93
CA PRO A 121 6.12 -8.54 9.97
C PRO A 121 5.50 -8.33 11.35
N MET A 122 5.85 -9.22 12.28
CA MET A 122 5.46 -9.06 13.67
C MET A 122 6.01 -7.73 14.18
N ALA A 123 5.15 -6.96 14.83
CA ALA A 123 5.51 -5.68 15.40
C ALA A 123 5.07 -5.65 16.85
N THR A 124 5.82 -4.95 17.69
CA THR A 124 5.36 -4.71 19.05
C THR A 124 4.10 -3.86 19.00
N ASN A 125 3.01 -4.36 19.58
CA ASN A 125 1.80 -3.58 19.74
C ASN A 125 2.07 -2.40 20.67
N LYS A 126 2.30 -1.22 20.09
CA LYS A 126 2.52 0.03 20.83
C LYS A 126 1.32 0.44 21.69
N CYS A 127 0.17 -0.22 21.53
CA CYS A 127 -1.06 0.03 22.27
C CYS A 127 -1.27 -0.93 23.44
N VAL A 128 -0.37 -1.89 23.69
CA VAL A 128 -0.59 -2.96 24.68
C VAL A 128 -0.81 -2.43 26.11
N HIS A 129 -0.24 -1.25 26.42
CA HIS A 129 -0.42 -0.56 27.70
C HIS A 129 -1.28 0.72 27.60
N HIS A 130 -1.76 1.06 26.40
CA HIS A 130 -2.72 2.15 26.23
C HIS A 130 -4.13 1.63 26.51
N LEU A 131 -4.44 1.44 27.80
CA LEU A 131 -5.82 1.63 28.28
C LEU A 131 -6.20 3.02 27.78
N CYS A 132 -7.32 3.22 27.08
CA CYS A 132 -7.71 4.53 26.54
C CYS A 132 -8.45 5.34 27.63
N PRO A 133 -7.76 6.02 28.57
CA PRO A 133 -8.36 6.49 29.82
C PRO A 133 -8.93 7.91 29.64
N GLN A 134 -8.59 8.56 28.52
CA GLN A 134 -8.96 9.94 28.17
C GLN A 134 -10.33 10.05 27.48
N LEU A 135 -11.07 8.93 27.37
CA LEU A 135 -12.40 8.88 26.77
C LEU A 135 -13.48 8.91 27.85
N ARG A 136 -13.57 9.99 28.64
CA ARG A 136 -14.75 10.25 29.48
C ARG A 136 -15.90 10.80 28.62
N GLY A 137 -17.07 10.17 28.69
CA GLY A 137 -18.30 10.53 27.93
C GLY A 137 -18.70 9.47 26.88
N ASN A 138 -19.93 9.57 26.33
CA ASN A 138 -20.60 8.65 25.38
C ASN A 138 -19.74 8.25 24.15
N THR A 139 -18.73 7.41 24.36
CA THR A 139 -17.76 7.00 23.35
C THR A 139 -17.65 5.48 23.37
N ARG A 140 -17.80 4.83 22.21
CA ARG A 140 -17.59 3.40 22.04
C ARG A 140 -16.13 3.16 21.62
N ALA A 141 -15.33 2.53 22.46
CA ALA A 141 -14.02 2.01 22.06
C ALA A 141 -14.23 0.63 21.41
N VAL A 142 -13.67 0.40 20.22
CA VAL A 142 -13.77 -0.89 19.51
C VAL A 142 -12.37 -1.47 19.34
N VAL A 143 -12.06 -2.52 20.10
CA VAL A 143 -10.80 -3.24 19.97
C VAL A 143 -10.97 -4.37 18.95
N TYR A 144 -10.26 -4.32 17.83
CA TYR A 144 -10.25 -5.41 16.86
C TYR A 144 -9.16 -6.45 17.20
N ARG A 145 -9.53 -7.56 17.85
CA ARG A 145 -8.69 -8.76 17.89
C ARG A 145 -9.06 -9.69 16.73
N SER A 146 -8.14 -9.89 15.80
CA SER A 146 -8.26 -10.99 14.84
C SER A 146 -8.00 -12.32 15.55
N THR A 147 -8.85 -13.32 15.31
CA THR A 147 -8.74 -14.67 15.86
C THR A 147 -7.56 -15.47 15.28
N HIS A 148 -6.87 -14.95 14.26
CA HIS A 148 -5.75 -15.61 13.57
C HIS A 148 -4.38 -14.96 13.85
N GLY A 149 -4.20 -14.33 15.00
CA GLY A 149 -2.89 -13.88 15.49
C GLY A 149 -2.35 -12.56 14.92
N MET A 150 -3.17 -11.80 14.21
CA MET A 150 -2.82 -10.46 13.69
C MET A 150 -3.89 -9.44 14.09
N GLY A 151 -3.94 -9.08 15.38
CA GLY A 151 -4.89 -8.08 15.88
C GLY A 151 -4.39 -6.66 15.64
N ILE A 152 -5.30 -5.72 15.36
CA ILE A 152 -5.00 -4.28 15.31
C ILE A 152 -5.81 -3.61 16.42
N THR A 153 -5.15 -2.98 17.38
CA THR A 153 -5.85 -2.20 18.40
C THR A 153 -6.07 -0.78 17.89
N VAL A 154 -7.32 -0.34 17.83
CA VAL A 154 -7.71 1.01 17.41
C VAL A 154 -8.60 1.61 18.49
N CYS A 155 -8.24 2.77 19.05
CA CYS A 155 -9.15 3.55 19.88
C CYS A 155 -9.76 4.66 19.04
N LEU A 156 -11.10 4.69 18.97
CA LEU A 156 -11.87 5.66 18.20
C LEU A 156 -12.66 6.55 19.16
N ARG A 157 -12.56 7.88 18.97
CA ARG A 157 -13.52 8.82 19.56
C ARG A 157 -14.48 9.29 18.47
N VAL A 158 -15.77 8.94 18.59
CA VAL A 158 -16.80 9.47 17.70
C VAL A 158 -17.25 10.83 18.23
N SER A 159 -16.76 11.90 17.63
CA SER A 159 -17.22 13.27 17.91
C SER A 159 -18.49 13.60 17.11
N ARG A 160 -19.37 14.46 17.65
CA ARG A 160 -20.52 15.03 16.89
C ARG A 160 -20.09 15.76 15.61
N ARG A 161 -18.80 16.06 15.44
CA ARG A 161 -18.21 16.68 14.23
C ARG A 161 -17.83 15.70 13.10
N ARG A 162 -18.22 14.42 13.16
CA ARG A 162 -17.85 13.40 12.15
C ARG A 162 -16.32 13.27 11.96
N SER A 163 -15.51 13.56 12.98
CA SER A 163 -14.08 13.28 12.98
C SER A 163 -13.81 11.96 13.71
N ILE A 164 -12.99 11.11 13.10
CA ILE A 164 -12.48 9.88 13.71
C ILE A 164 -11.06 10.17 14.20
N ASP A 165 -10.88 10.29 15.51
CA ASP A 165 -9.55 10.37 16.11
C ASP A 165 -9.04 8.96 16.41
N VAL A 166 -8.04 8.52 15.65
CA VAL A 166 -7.30 7.27 15.92
C VAL A 166 -6.19 7.58 16.92
N GLN A 167 -6.41 7.21 18.19
CA GLN A 167 -5.44 7.54 19.24
C GLN A 167 -4.22 6.63 19.23
N CYS A 168 -4.36 5.39 18.79
CA CYS A 168 -3.25 4.47 18.64
C CYS A 168 -3.47 3.48 17.48
N PHE A 169 -2.37 3.06 16.85
CA PHE A 169 -2.34 2.02 15.84
C PHE A 169 -1.17 1.07 16.17
N GLY A 170 -1.49 -0.19 16.42
CA GLY A 170 -0.52 -1.23 16.72
C GLY A 170 -1.00 -2.57 16.17
N LYS A 171 -0.13 -3.23 15.40
CA LYS A 171 -0.30 -4.62 14.96
C LYS A 171 0.29 -5.51 16.06
N ILE A 172 -0.42 -6.57 16.45
CA ILE A 172 0.09 -7.64 17.34
C ILE A 172 0.95 -8.59 16.51
#